data_AF-A0A967VRK6-F1
#
_entry.id   AF-A0A967VRK6-F1
#
_cell.length_a   1.000
_cell.length_b   1.000
_cell.length_c   1.000
_cell.angle_alpha   90.00
_cell.angle_beta   90.00
_cell.angle_gamma   90.00
#
_symmetry.space_group_name_H-M   'P 1'
#
loop_
_entity.id
_entity.type
_entity.pdbx_description
1 polymer ?
#
loop_
_entity_poly.entity_id
_entity_poly.type
_entity_poly.pdbx_seq_one_letter_code
_entity_poly.pdbx_strand_id
1 'polypeptide(L)'
;MRFRERIVVPREWHDLARVGVRFEVPASLDRLEWLGPGPDETYPDRRGAATVGRWRSTVPEQYHPFVVPQEHGAHVDTRWFALSDRRGRGLLVSADGRFVFSARRHHDGALAAATTLAELDEAATTEVHVDAAVRGLGTGACGPDTLPPYRVGPGAYEWTWVLSSPGEGARRR
;
A
#
# COMPACT_ATOMS: atom_id res chain seq x y z
N MET A 1 -7.78 12.01 13.70
CA MET A 1 -6.70 11.56 14.61
C MET A 1 -5.37 11.65 13.89
N ARG A 2 -4.30 12.08 14.56
CA ARG A 2 -2.94 12.20 13.98
C ARG A 2 -2.00 11.23 14.68
N PHE A 3 -1.20 10.53 13.90
CA PHE A 3 -0.24 9.52 14.33
C PHE A 3 1.17 9.95 13.94
N ARG A 4 2.11 9.83 14.87
CA ARG A 4 3.53 10.04 14.64
C ARG A 4 4.24 8.72 14.88
N GLU A 5 4.67 8.09 13.79
CA GLU A 5 5.30 6.78 13.84
C GLU A 5 6.81 6.94 13.87
N ARG A 6 7.45 6.11 14.67
CA ARG A 6 8.90 5.92 14.66
C ARG A 6 9.19 4.43 14.82
N ILE A 7 9.70 3.82 13.75
CA ILE A 7 10.15 2.42 13.74
C ILE A 7 11.67 2.41 13.61
N VAL A 8 12.35 1.76 14.54
CA VAL A 8 13.81 1.56 14.50
C VAL A 8 14.08 0.14 14.07
N VAL A 9 14.62 -0.03 12.86
CA VAL A 9 15.03 -1.32 12.32
C VAL A 9 16.44 -1.64 12.82
N PRO A 10 16.65 -2.78 13.53
CA PRO A 10 17.95 -3.21 14.03
C PRO A 10 18.97 -3.40 12.92
N ARG A 11 20.27 -3.27 13.23
CA ARG A 11 21.36 -3.35 12.24
C ARG A 11 21.46 -4.71 11.55
N GLU A 12 20.96 -5.75 12.21
CA GLU A 12 20.89 -7.14 11.76
C GLU A 12 19.86 -7.36 10.65
N TRP A 13 18.94 -6.41 10.44
CA TRP A 13 17.88 -6.51 9.43
C TRP A 13 18.22 -5.65 8.23
N HIS A 14 18.87 -6.28 7.24
CA HIS A 14 19.55 -5.58 6.15
C HIS A 14 18.72 -5.39 4.87
N ASP A 15 17.66 -6.19 4.70
CA ASP A 15 16.77 -6.16 3.54
C ASP A 15 15.36 -6.61 3.94
N LEU A 16 14.50 -5.63 4.25
CA LEU A 16 13.11 -5.85 4.63
C LEU A 16 12.18 -5.70 3.44
N ALA A 17 11.04 -6.39 3.46
CA ALA A 17 9.99 -6.19 2.47
C ALA A 17 9.33 -4.80 2.59
N ARG A 18 9.06 -4.35 3.83
CA ARG A 18 8.43 -3.06 4.13
C ARG A 18 8.66 -2.61 5.57
N VAL A 19 8.45 -1.31 5.81
CA VAL A 19 8.38 -0.69 7.14
C VAL A 19 7.16 0.22 7.17
N GLY A 20 6.16 -0.14 7.97
CA GLY A 20 4.86 0.52 7.96
C GLY A 20 3.91 0.06 9.05
N VAL A 21 2.67 0.54 8.98
CA VAL A 21 1.56 0.11 9.82
C VAL A 21 0.58 -0.70 8.98
N ARG A 22 0.16 -1.85 9.51
CA ARG A 22 -0.87 -2.72 8.93
C ARG A 22 -2.10 -2.76 9.83
N PHE A 23 -3.27 -2.62 9.24
CA PHE A 23 -4.55 -2.80 9.95
C PHE A 23 -5.64 -3.30 8.99
N GLU A 24 -6.77 -3.71 9.55
CA GLU A 24 -7.91 -4.21 8.77
C GLU A 24 -9.14 -3.33 8.97
N VAL A 25 -9.95 -3.24 7.91
CA VAL A 25 -11.24 -2.53 7.92
C VAL A 25 -12.34 -3.40 7.32
N PRO A 26 -13.63 -3.12 7.58
CA PRO A 26 -14.72 -3.89 7.00
C PRO A 26 -14.64 -3.92 5.47
N ALA A 27 -14.88 -5.08 4.86
CA ALA A 27 -14.86 -5.24 3.39
C ALA A 27 -15.90 -4.36 2.66
N SER A 28 -16.89 -3.81 3.37
CA SER A 28 -17.84 -2.84 2.83
C SER A 28 -17.24 -1.49 2.49
N LEU A 29 -16.02 -1.17 2.97
CA LEU A 29 -15.26 0.01 2.56
C LEU A 29 -14.47 -0.28 1.28
N ASP A 30 -15.18 -0.59 0.20
CA ASP A 30 -14.62 -1.09 -1.05
C ASP A 30 -14.31 0.01 -2.08
N ARG A 31 -14.84 1.22 -1.93
CA ARG A 31 -14.57 2.33 -2.86
C ARG A 31 -13.26 3.00 -2.51
N LEU A 32 -12.29 2.92 -3.43
CA LEU A 32 -10.96 3.46 -3.27
C LEU A 32 -10.79 4.75 -4.09
N GLU A 33 -10.23 5.78 -3.46
CA GLU A 33 -9.81 7.00 -4.13
C GLU A 33 -8.46 7.45 -3.56
N TRP A 34 -7.54 7.91 -4.40
CA TRP A 34 -6.23 8.39 -3.93
C TRP A 34 -5.67 9.53 -4.77
N LEU A 35 -4.75 10.28 -4.18
CA LEU A 35 -3.94 11.29 -4.85
C LEU A 35 -2.47 10.87 -4.82
N GLY A 36 -1.94 10.51 -5.97
CA GLY A 36 -0.58 10.00 -6.13
C GLY A 36 -0.33 9.46 -7.54
N PRO A 37 0.81 8.77 -7.74
CA PRO A 37 1.05 7.94 -8.92
C PRO A 37 -0.07 6.91 -9.16
N GLY A 38 -0.43 6.72 -10.42
CA GLY A 38 -1.43 5.74 -10.84
C GLY A 38 -1.73 5.83 -12.36
N PRO A 39 -2.80 5.16 -12.83
CA PRO A 39 -3.78 4.41 -12.03
C PRO A 39 -3.28 3.03 -11.58
N ASP A 40 -2.28 2.47 -12.24
CA ASP A 40 -1.75 1.14 -11.93
C ASP A 40 -0.88 1.14 -10.67
N GLU A 41 -0.60 -0.06 -10.16
CA GLU A 41 0.33 -0.25 -9.05
C GLU A 41 1.74 0.29 -9.39
N THR A 42 2.41 0.82 -8.38
CA THR A 42 3.75 1.40 -8.50
C THR A 42 4.62 0.96 -7.33
N TYR A 43 5.90 0.73 -7.64
CA TYR A 43 6.94 0.36 -6.68
C TYR A 43 8.13 1.32 -6.82
N PRO A 44 9.04 1.42 -5.83
CA PRO A 44 10.14 2.39 -5.86
C PRO A 44 10.97 2.35 -7.14
N ASP A 45 11.20 1.16 -7.69
CA ASP A 45 11.96 0.89 -8.92
C ASP A 45 11.09 0.64 -10.16
N ARG A 46 9.75 0.61 -10.01
CA ARG A 46 8.79 0.43 -11.12
C ARG A 46 7.64 1.43 -11.01
N ARG A 47 7.90 2.65 -11.47
CA ARG A 47 6.95 3.79 -11.42
C ARG A 47 7.05 4.75 -12.62
N GLY A 48 7.95 4.50 -13.58
CA GLY A 48 8.27 5.44 -14.66
C GLY A 48 7.11 5.72 -15.62
N ALA A 49 6.12 4.83 -15.70
CA ALA A 49 4.93 5.01 -16.51
C ALA A 49 3.77 5.73 -15.78
N ALA A 50 3.89 5.94 -14.47
CA ALA A 50 2.81 6.49 -13.66
C ALA A 50 2.75 8.01 -13.72
N THR A 51 1.55 8.56 -13.70
CA THR A 51 1.32 10.00 -13.58
C THR A 51 0.70 10.34 -12.24
N VAL A 52 1.03 11.51 -11.70
CA VAL A 52 0.43 11.99 -10.45
C VAL A 52 -0.95 12.55 -10.76
N GLY A 53 -1.98 11.94 -10.17
CA GLY A 53 -3.36 12.30 -10.40
C GLY A 53 -4.26 11.92 -9.24
N ARG A 54 -5.54 12.29 -9.35
CA ARG A 54 -6.60 11.79 -8.48
C ARG A 54 -7.26 10.61 -9.18
N TRP A 55 -7.12 9.44 -8.61
CA TRP A 55 -7.58 8.18 -9.18
C TRP A 55 -8.71 7.58 -8.35
N ARG A 56 -9.56 6.80 -8.99
CA ARG A 56 -10.70 6.09 -8.38
C ARG A 56 -10.73 4.66 -8.87
N SER A 57 -11.04 3.75 -7.96
CA SER A 57 -11.20 2.31 -8.23
C SER A 57 -12.04 1.67 -7.11
N THR A 58 -12.00 0.36 -7.02
CA THR A 58 -12.45 -0.43 -5.89
C THR A 58 -11.32 -1.31 -5.37
N VAL A 59 -11.37 -1.71 -4.11
CA VAL A 59 -10.37 -2.60 -3.51
C VAL A 59 -10.18 -3.89 -4.33
N PRO A 60 -11.24 -4.58 -4.83
CA PRO A 60 -11.06 -5.76 -5.67
C PRO A 60 -10.42 -5.47 -7.03
N GLU A 61 -10.68 -4.31 -7.64
CA GLU A 61 -10.08 -3.92 -8.92
C GLU A 61 -8.57 -3.62 -8.83
N GLN A 62 -8.03 -3.43 -7.63
CA GLN A 62 -6.58 -3.28 -7.42
C GLN A 62 -5.83 -4.61 -7.49
N TYR A 63 -6.54 -5.74 -7.59
CA TYR A 63 -5.89 -7.03 -7.70
C TYR A 63 -5.45 -7.32 -9.14
N HIS A 64 -4.16 -7.62 -9.30
CA HIS A 64 -3.64 -8.21 -10.52
C HIS A 64 -3.48 -9.73 -10.32
N PRO A 65 -4.16 -10.59 -11.11
CA PRO A 65 -4.17 -12.04 -10.90
C PRO A 65 -2.89 -12.69 -11.43
N PHE A 66 -1.78 -12.50 -10.72
CA PHE A 66 -0.52 -13.19 -11.01
C PHE A 66 -0.69 -14.71 -10.93
N VAL A 67 -0.02 -15.45 -11.82
CA VAL A 67 -0.13 -16.92 -11.92
C VAL A 67 0.17 -17.60 -10.58
N VAL A 68 1.23 -17.14 -9.90
CA VAL A 68 1.50 -17.43 -8.50
C VAL A 68 1.09 -16.19 -7.69
N PRO A 69 0.16 -16.32 -6.73
CA PRO A 69 -0.24 -15.21 -5.87
C PRO A 69 0.96 -14.53 -5.20
N GLN A 70 0.97 -13.21 -5.19
CA GLN A 70 2.09 -12.40 -4.66
C GLN A 70 1.63 -10.99 -4.27
N GLU A 71 2.55 -10.21 -3.68
CA GLU A 71 2.35 -8.79 -3.36
C GLU A 71 1.84 -8.01 -4.59
N HIS A 72 0.85 -7.14 -4.39
CA HIS A 72 0.23 -6.34 -5.44
C HIS A 72 -0.45 -5.08 -4.86
N GLY A 73 -0.77 -4.13 -5.73
CA GLY A 73 -1.67 -3.02 -5.42
C GLY A 73 -1.03 -1.90 -4.58
N ALA A 74 0.30 -1.82 -4.56
CA ALA A 74 1.02 -0.74 -3.89
C ALA A 74 0.97 0.55 -4.73
N HIS A 75 0.83 1.70 -4.08
CA HIS A 75 1.01 3.02 -4.69
C HIS A 75 2.00 3.86 -3.89
N VAL A 76 3.22 4.01 -4.42
CA VAL A 76 4.27 4.84 -3.82
C VAL A 76 3.96 6.33 -3.97
N ASP A 77 4.61 7.18 -3.18
CA ASP A 77 4.45 8.63 -3.24
C ASP A 77 3.00 9.14 -3.15
N THR A 78 2.18 8.43 -2.39
CA THR A 78 0.80 8.82 -2.13
C THR A 78 0.74 9.99 -1.16
N ARG A 79 -0.15 10.94 -1.44
CA ARG A 79 -0.42 12.10 -0.56
C ARG A 79 -1.56 11.80 0.41
N TRP A 80 -2.59 11.14 -0.10
CA TRP A 80 -3.72 10.63 0.65
C TRP A 80 -4.44 9.54 -0.13
N PHE A 81 -5.12 8.65 0.59
CA PHE A 81 -6.11 7.74 0.03
C PHE A 81 -7.35 7.71 0.93
N ALA A 82 -8.47 7.28 0.37
CA ALA A 82 -9.73 7.13 1.07
C ALA A 82 -10.37 5.79 0.71
N LEU A 83 -10.94 5.14 1.71
CA LEU A 83 -11.78 3.96 1.59
C LEU A 83 -13.17 4.30 2.10
N SER A 84 -14.21 4.03 1.31
CA SER A 84 -15.59 4.36 1.67
C SER A 84 -16.58 3.28 1.26
N ASP A 85 -17.70 3.22 1.98
CA ASP A 85 -18.86 2.45 1.59
C ASP A 85 -19.66 3.15 0.47
N ARG A 86 -20.69 2.46 -0.04
CA ARG A 86 -21.59 3.01 -1.07
C ARG A 86 -22.36 4.26 -0.64
N ARG A 87 -22.37 4.60 0.65
CA ARG A 87 -22.98 5.81 1.22
C ARG A 87 -21.95 6.93 1.45
N GLY A 88 -20.69 6.73 1.06
CA GLY A 88 -19.60 7.70 1.22
C GLY A 88 -19.03 7.78 2.65
N ARG A 89 -19.40 6.84 3.54
CA ARG A 89 -18.85 6.77 4.90
C ARG A 89 -17.61 5.89 4.89
N GLY A 90 -16.58 6.27 5.65
CA GLY A 90 -15.37 5.47 5.73
C GLY A 90 -14.23 6.28 6.33
N LEU A 91 -13.03 6.07 5.81
CA LEU A 91 -11.81 6.68 6.30
C LEU A 91 -11.03 7.36 5.17
N LEU A 92 -10.31 8.41 5.54
CA LEU A 92 -9.31 9.06 4.73
C LEU A 92 -8.00 9.05 5.52
N VAL A 93 -6.93 8.61 4.88
CA VAL A 93 -5.57 8.66 5.40
C VAL A 93 -4.80 9.67 4.56
N SER A 94 -4.17 10.64 5.20
CA SER A 94 -3.27 11.59 4.55
C SER A 94 -1.96 11.69 5.32
N ALA A 95 -0.89 12.10 4.66
CA ALA A 95 0.39 12.38 5.31
C ALA A 95 0.80 13.84 5.12
N ASP A 96 1.68 14.32 5.99
CA ASP A 96 2.39 15.59 5.76
C ASP A 96 3.39 15.45 4.61
N GLY A 97 3.99 14.25 4.49
CA GLY A 97 4.92 13.89 3.43
C GLY A 97 4.27 13.00 2.35
N ARG A 98 5.04 11.98 1.96
CA ARG A 98 4.66 10.94 1.00
C ARG A 98 4.75 9.60 1.72
N PHE A 99 3.87 8.67 1.36
CA PHE A 99 3.86 7.32 1.92
C PHE A 99 3.46 6.31 0.84
N VAL A 100 3.63 5.03 1.12
CA VAL A 100 3.12 3.94 0.29
C VAL A 100 1.82 3.44 0.90
N PHE A 101 0.81 3.19 0.08
CA PHE A 101 -0.36 2.46 0.55
C PHE A 101 -0.66 1.27 -0.35
N SER A 102 -1.28 0.24 0.23
CA SER A 102 -2.04 -0.77 -0.47
C SER A 102 -3.31 -1.07 0.33
N ALA A 103 -4.38 -1.45 -0.36
CA ALA A 103 -5.64 -1.88 0.23
C ALA A 103 -6.14 -3.09 -0.56
N ARG A 104 -6.36 -4.22 0.12
CA ARG A 104 -6.56 -5.51 -0.56
C ARG A 104 -7.41 -6.49 0.22
N ARG A 105 -8.08 -7.36 -0.53
CA ARG A 105 -8.93 -8.45 0.00
C ARG A 105 -8.16 -9.77 0.17
N HIS A 106 -7.00 -9.90 -0.45
CA HIS A 106 -6.07 -11.01 -0.23
C HIS A 106 -5.02 -10.56 0.78
N HIS A 107 -5.07 -11.08 2.00
CA HIS A 107 -4.15 -10.70 3.08
C HIS A 107 -2.75 -11.29 2.87
N ASP A 108 -1.73 -10.64 3.45
CA ASP A 108 -0.32 -11.07 3.39
C ASP A 108 -0.14 -12.59 3.61
N GLY A 109 -0.75 -13.12 4.68
CA GLY A 109 -0.60 -14.54 5.03
C GLY A 109 -1.17 -15.50 3.98
N ALA A 110 -2.30 -15.14 3.36
CA ALA A 110 -2.91 -15.95 2.31
C ALA A 110 -2.11 -15.87 1.00
N LEU A 111 -1.64 -14.67 0.64
CA LEU A 111 -0.77 -14.46 -0.53
C LEU A 111 0.55 -15.23 -0.40
N ALA A 112 1.15 -15.23 0.80
CA ALA A 112 2.41 -15.94 1.04
C ALA A 112 2.25 -17.47 1.05
N ALA A 113 1.07 -17.98 1.40
CA ALA A 113 0.80 -19.41 1.48
C ALA A 113 0.35 -20.04 0.14
N ALA A 114 -0.33 -19.27 -0.70
CA ALA A 114 -0.90 -19.76 -1.95
C ALA A 114 0.17 -19.94 -3.04
N THR A 115 0.10 -21.07 -3.73
CA THR A 115 0.96 -21.41 -4.88
C THR A 115 0.22 -21.31 -6.21
N THR A 116 -1.11 -21.27 -6.17
CA THR A 116 -1.98 -21.11 -7.34
C THR A 116 -3.14 -20.17 -7.04
N LEU A 117 -3.72 -19.55 -8.08
CA LEU A 117 -4.90 -18.69 -7.94
C LEU A 117 -6.13 -19.39 -7.34
N ALA A 118 -6.23 -20.72 -7.49
CA ALA A 118 -7.37 -21.49 -6.98
C ALA A 118 -7.35 -21.64 -5.44
N GLU A 119 -6.22 -21.38 -4.81
CA GLU A 119 -6.04 -21.44 -3.35
C GLU A 119 -6.33 -20.09 -2.66
N LEU A 120 -6.61 -19.05 -3.45
CA LEU A 120 -6.71 -17.68 -2.96
C LEU A 120 -8.17 -17.23 -2.86
N ASP A 121 -8.66 -17.11 -1.64
CA ASP A 121 -9.98 -16.57 -1.34
C ASP A 121 -9.90 -15.10 -0.87
N GLU A 122 -10.92 -14.31 -1.21
CA GLU A 122 -11.07 -12.97 -0.63
C GLU A 122 -11.42 -13.05 0.86
N ALA A 123 -10.68 -12.33 1.70
CA ALA A 123 -10.96 -12.19 3.12
C ALA A 123 -12.24 -11.38 3.39
N ALA A 124 -12.83 -11.57 4.57
CA ALA A 124 -14.01 -10.84 5.03
C ALA A 124 -13.74 -9.35 5.37
N THR A 125 -12.47 -8.94 5.37
CA THR A 125 -11.98 -7.59 5.65
C THR A 125 -11.06 -7.10 4.52
N THR A 126 -10.82 -5.80 4.48
CA THR A 126 -9.76 -5.20 3.65
C THR A 126 -8.54 -4.97 4.53
N GLU A 127 -7.42 -5.60 4.18
CA GLU A 127 -6.12 -5.31 4.79
C GLU A 127 -5.54 -4.04 4.15
N VAL A 128 -5.12 -3.12 4.99
CA VAL A 128 -4.60 -1.81 4.62
C VAL A 128 -3.18 -1.66 5.16
N HIS A 129 -2.28 -1.23 4.30
CA HIS A 129 -0.93 -0.84 4.65
C HIS A 129 -0.72 0.66 4.46
N VAL A 130 -0.04 1.28 5.42
CA VAL A 130 0.41 2.68 5.39
C VAL A 130 1.89 2.68 5.74
N ASP A 131 2.74 2.64 4.72
CA ASP A 131 4.17 2.41 4.89
C ASP A 131 5.03 3.66 4.67
N ALA A 132 6.09 3.75 5.46
CA ALA A 132 7.20 4.66 5.20
C ALA A 132 8.05 4.20 4.03
N ALA A 133 8.24 2.88 3.90
CA ALA A 133 9.07 2.29 2.88
C ALA A 133 8.56 0.90 2.49
N VAL A 134 8.65 0.60 1.19
CA VAL A 134 8.49 -0.73 0.62
C VAL A 134 9.73 -1.02 -0.21
N ARG A 135 10.13 -2.28 -0.29
CA ARG A 135 11.24 -2.72 -1.15
C ARG A 135 10.86 -2.59 -2.63
N GLY A 136 11.84 -2.26 -3.48
CA GLY A 136 11.72 -2.42 -4.93
C GLY A 136 11.57 -3.89 -5.34
N LEU A 137 11.05 -4.11 -6.53
CA LEU A 137 10.76 -5.45 -7.06
C LEU A 137 12.02 -6.16 -7.58
N GLY A 138 12.88 -5.43 -8.30
CA GLY A 138 13.97 -6.03 -9.07
C GLY A 138 13.46 -6.99 -10.15
N THR A 139 14.33 -7.90 -10.57
CA THR A 139 14.05 -8.94 -11.58
C THR A 139 14.66 -10.29 -11.20
N GLY A 140 14.82 -10.54 -9.89
CA GLY A 140 15.60 -11.65 -9.33
C GLY A 140 15.13 -13.07 -9.69
N ALA A 141 13.96 -13.21 -10.32
CA ALA A 141 13.53 -14.48 -10.91
C ALA A 141 14.47 -14.94 -12.04
N CYS A 142 14.94 -14.01 -12.88
CA CYS A 142 15.92 -14.27 -13.94
C CYS A 142 16.57 -12.93 -14.35
N GLY A 143 17.42 -12.39 -13.49
CA GLY A 143 17.98 -11.06 -13.66
C GLY A 143 18.57 -10.50 -12.37
N PRO A 144 18.97 -9.22 -12.38
CA PRO A 144 19.44 -8.55 -11.17
C PRO A 144 18.31 -8.47 -10.13
N ASP A 145 18.71 -8.63 -8.87
CA ASP A 145 17.89 -8.28 -7.72
C ASP A 145 17.66 -6.75 -7.63
N THR A 146 16.79 -6.34 -6.72
CA THR A 146 16.52 -4.94 -6.40
C THR A 146 17.80 -4.15 -6.15
N LEU A 147 17.96 -3.06 -6.89
CA LEU A 147 19.15 -2.21 -6.79
C LEU A 147 19.26 -1.59 -5.39
N PRO A 148 20.49 -1.31 -4.89
CA PRO A 148 20.71 -0.80 -3.55
C PRO A 148 19.84 0.41 -3.13
N PRO A 149 19.56 1.41 -4.00
CA PRO A 149 18.73 2.56 -3.62
C PRO A 149 17.26 2.22 -3.30
N TYR A 150 16.79 1.04 -3.70
CA TYR A 150 15.40 0.60 -3.52
C TYR A 150 15.26 -0.54 -2.49
N ARG A 151 16.33 -0.85 -1.76
CA ARG A 151 16.28 -1.81 -0.64
C ARG A 151 15.89 -1.10 0.65
N VAL A 152 15.25 -1.82 1.56
CA VAL A 152 14.82 -1.29 2.86
C VAL A 152 15.74 -1.87 3.93
N GLY A 153 16.65 -1.03 4.43
CA GLY A 153 17.71 -1.44 5.36
C GLY A 153 17.46 -0.99 6.81
N PRO A 154 18.47 -1.14 7.67
CA PRO A 154 18.40 -0.73 9.06
C PRO A 154 18.36 0.80 9.19
N GLY A 155 17.80 1.30 10.29
CA GLY A 155 17.69 2.73 10.55
C GLY A 155 16.39 3.15 11.21
N ALA A 156 16.24 4.44 11.44
CA ALA A 156 15.01 5.03 11.95
C ALA A 156 14.13 5.49 10.79
N TYR A 157 12.92 4.95 10.73
CA TYR A 157 11.86 5.36 9.81
C TYR A 157 10.84 6.16 10.60
N GLU A 158 10.68 7.43 10.23
CA GLU A 158 9.77 8.36 10.91
C GLU A 158 8.82 8.99 9.90
N TRP A 159 7.53 8.90 10.18
CA TRP A 159 6.51 9.55 9.36
C TRP A 159 5.28 9.90 10.17
N THR A 160 4.50 10.85 9.65
CA THR A 160 3.29 11.33 10.29
C THR A 160 2.12 11.23 9.33
N TRP A 161 1.04 10.63 9.80
CA TRP A 161 -0.17 10.44 9.04
C TRP A 161 -1.41 10.79 9.88
N VAL A 162 -2.50 11.12 9.19
CA VAL A 162 -3.75 11.60 9.76
C VAL A 162 -4.87 10.73 9.23
N LEU A 163 -5.65 10.17 10.15
CA LEU A 163 -6.89 9.48 9.90
C LEU A 163 -8.07 10.44 10.13
N SER A 164 -8.93 10.62 9.14
CA SER A 164 -10.16 11.43 9.24
C SER A 164 -11.30 10.77 8.48
N SER A 165 -12.48 11.41 8.46
CA SER A 165 -13.54 11.00 7.54
C SER A 165 -13.29 11.55 6.12
N PRO A 166 -13.76 10.87 5.05
CA PRO A 166 -13.60 11.34 3.66
C PRO A 166 -14.20 12.73 3.40
N GLY A 167 -15.33 13.06 4.03
CA GLY A 167 -16.03 14.34 3.87
C GLY A 167 -15.31 15.54 4.49
N GLU A 168 -14.44 15.31 5.47
CA GLU A 168 -13.64 16.36 6.13
C GLU A 168 -12.34 16.67 5.39
N GLY A 169 -11.74 15.68 4.72
CA GLY A 169 -10.46 15.82 4.01
C GLY A 169 -10.57 16.49 2.65
N ALA A 170 -11.69 16.29 1.93
CA ALA A 170 -11.91 16.85 0.60
C ALA A 170 -12.09 18.39 0.56
N ARG A 171 -12.33 19.03 1.71
CA ARG A 171 -12.51 20.49 1.81
C ARG A 171 -11.22 21.25 2.12
N ARG A 172 -10.10 20.55 2.37
CA ARG A 172 -8.84 21.14 2.83
C ARG A 172 -7.68 21.03 1.84
N ARG A 173 -7.89 20.49 0.63
CA ARG A 173 -6.83 20.25 -0.36
C ARG A 173 -7.33 20.43 -1.78
#